data_AF-A0A382FWC4-F1
#
_entry.id   AF-A0A382FWC4-F1
#
_cell.length_a   1.000
_cell.length_b   1.000
_cell.length_c   1.000
_cell.angle_alpha   90.00
_cell.angle_beta   90.00
_cell.angle_gamma   90.00
#
_symmetry.space_group_name_H-M   'P 1'
#
loop_
_entity.id
_entity.type
_entity.pdbx_description
1 polymer ?
#
loop_
_entity_poly.entity_id
_entity_poly.type
_entity_poly.pdbx_seq_one_letter_code
_entity_poly.pdbx_strand_id
1 'polypeptide(L)'
;VNKKTMKRAVLKILWPLLYQTKCHLISRLGYSGIGSILMFHRVCPADGKIRIQGNSGLEVTPEYLEKSIQYLMKENYEFISLDTVYDRLQEEHSNRKFL
;
A
#
# COMPACT_ATOMS: atom_id res chain seq x y z
N VAL A 1 -18.40 -14.59 32.01
CA VAL A 1 -17.25 -13.87 31.40
C VAL A 1 -17.74 -12.55 30.82
N ASN A 2 -17.08 -11.42 31.10
CA ASN A 2 -17.48 -10.10 30.63
C ASN A 2 -17.39 -10.00 29.09
N LYS A 3 -18.45 -9.50 28.42
CA LYS A 3 -18.51 -9.32 26.95
C LYS A 3 -17.30 -8.57 26.37
N LYS A 4 -16.76 -7.59 27.10
CA LYS A 4 -15.58 -6.82 26.67
C LYS A 4 -14.32 -7.70 26.62
N THR A 5 -14.13 -8.55 27.62
CA THR A 5 -12.97 -9.44 27.72
C THR A 5 -13.00 -10.52 26.64
N MET A 6 -14.20 -11.07 26.36
CA MET A 6 -14.40 -12.06 25.30
C MET A 6 -14.13 -11.48 23.90
N LYS A 7 -14.64 -10.27 23.60
CA LYS A 7 -14.33 -9.57 22.34
C LYS A 7 -12.83 -9.37 22.14
N ARG A 8 -12.11 -8.91 23.17
CA ARG A 8 -10.65 -8.73 23.10
C ARG A 8 -9.91 -10.04 22.85
N ALA A 9 -10.31 -11.13 23.50
CA ALA A 9 -9.70 -12.43 23.31
C ALA A 9 -9.92 -12.95 21.88
N VAL A 10 -11.14 -12.82 21.36
CA VAL A 10 -11.46 -13.17 19.97
C VAL A 10 -10.62 -12.34 18.99
N LEU A 11 -10.56 -11.01 19.16
CA LEU A 11 -9.76 -10.14 18.29
C LEU A 11 -8.27 -10.49 18.30
N LYS A 12 -7.70 -10.82 19.48
CA LYS A 12 -6.30 -11.22 19.62
C LYS A 12 -5.96 -12.52 18.88
N ILE A 13 -6.92 -13.44 18.74
CA ILE A 13 -6.73 -14.71 18.05
C ILE A 13 -7.03 -14.56 16.56
N LEU A 14 -8.12 -13.87 16.21
CA LEU A 14 -8.54 -13.69 14.82
C LEU A 14 -7.54 -12.87 14.00
N TRP A 15 -6.95 -11.82 14.59
CA TRP A 15 -6.03 -10.93 13.88
C TRP A 15 -4.77 -11.64 13.33
N PRO A 16 -3.99 -12.37 14.14
CA PRO A 16 -2.82 -13.10 13.64
C PRO A 16 -3.21 -14.21 12.65
N LEU A 17 -4.36 -14.87 12.85
CA LEU A 17 -4.88 -15.84 11.89
C LEU A 17 -5.16 -15.20 10.53
N LEU A 18 -5.90 -14.09 10.48
CA LEU A 18 -6.19 -13.35 9.24
C LEU A 18 -4.93 -12.87 8.52
N TYR A 19 -3.88 -12.54 9.28
CA TYR A 19 -2.58 -12.14 8.72
C TYR A 19 -1.83 -13.34 8.13
N GLN A 20 -1.70 -14.44 8.88
CA GLN A 20 -0.99 -15.64 8.43
C GLN A 20 -1.69 -16.34 7.26
N THR A 21 -3.02 -16.44 7.28
CA THR A 21 -3.78 -17.09 6.20
C THR A 21 -3.94 -16.21 4.97
N LYS A 22 -3.64 -14.91 5.08
CA LYS A 22 -3.90 -13.90 4.05
C LYS A 22 -5.36 -13.85 3.58
N CYS A 23 -6.32 -14.33 4.39
CA CYS A 23 -7.74 -14.33 4.04
C CYS A 23 -8.28 -12.92 3.71
N HIS A 24 -7.66 -11.88 4.26
CA HIS A 24 -7.97 -10.49 3.94
C HIS A 24 -7.80 -10.18 2.44
N LEU A 25 -6.97 -10.92 1.69
CA LEU A 25 -6.80 -10.73 0.25
C LEU A 25 -8.04 -11.12 -0.56
N ILE A 26 -8.94 -11.96 -0.03
CA ILE A 26 -10.20 -12.32 -0.70
C ILE A 26 -11.06 -11.07 -0.92
N SER A 27 -10.99 -10.10 0.00
CA SER A 27 -11.71 -8.83 -0.15
C SER A 27 -11.34 -8.08 -1.43
N ARG A 28 -10.17 -8.36 -2.03
CA ARG A 28 -9.75 -7.73 -3.29
C ARG A 28 -10.71 -8.02 -4.45
N LEU A 29 -11.40 -9.15 -4.44
CA LEU A 29 -12.34 -9.51 -5.52
C LEU A 29 -13.49 -8.52 -5.66
N GLY A 30 -13.96 -7.93 -4.56
CA GLY A 30 -15.09 -6.98 -4.57
C GLY A 30 -14.72 -5.53 -4.32
N TYR A 31 -13.57 -5.28 -3.68
CA TYR A 31 -13.20 -3.93 -3.20
C TYR A 31 -11.88 -3.41 -3.77
N SER A 32 -11.19 -4.17 -4.63
CA SER A 32 -9.93 -3.66 -5.17
C SER A 32 -10.20 -2.71 -6.34
N GLY A 33 -9.73 -1.47 -6.21
CA GLY A 33 -9.78 -0.49 -7.30
C GLY A 33 -8.89 -0.86 -8.49
N ILE A 34 -8.98 -0.08 -9.56
CA ILE A 34 -8.28 -0.32 -10.83
C ILE A 34 -6.82 0.19 -10.86
N GLY A 35 -6.38 0.90 -9.82
CA GLY A 35 -5.03 1.47 -9.72
C GLY A 35 -4.76 2.13 -8.38
N SER A 36 -3.62 2.80 -8.23
CA SER A 36 -3.22 3.53 -7.01
C SER A 36 -2.27 4.65 -7.34
N ILE A 37 -2.45 5.84 -6.75
CA ILE A 37 -1.51 6.96 -6.92
C ILE A 37 -0.58 7.00 -5.71
N LEU A 38 0.74 6.90 -5.94
CA LEU A 38 1.74 7.04 -4.89
C LEU A 38 2.28 8.47 -4.83
N MET A 39 2.35 9.02 -3.63
CA MET A 39 2.89 10.35 -3.39
C MET A 39 4.03 10.27 -2.36
N PHE A 40 5.24 10.61 -2.80
CA PHE A 40 6.41 10.68 -1.93
C PHE A 40 6.71 12.15 -1.63
N HIS A 41 6.83 12.49 -0.35
CA HIS A 41 7.10 13.88 0.04
C HIS A 41 8.58 14.23 -0.15
N ARG A 42 9.47 13.30 0.23
CA ARG A 42 10.92 13.48 0.08
C ARG A 42 11.63 12.16 -0.08
N VAL A 43 12.56 12.10 -1.04
CA VAL A 43 13.48 10.98 -1.23
C VAL A 43 14.89 11.45 -0.86
N CYS A 44 15.48 10.92 0.21
CA CYS A 44 16.83 11.29 0.63
C CYS A 44 17.54 10.20 1.43
N PRO A 45 18.89 10.15 1.41
CA PRO A 45 19.64 9.19 2.23
C PRO A 45 19.38 9.35 3.73
N ALA A 46 19.43 8.24 4.46
CA ALA A 46 19.43 8.23 5.92
C ALA A 46 20.81 8.67 6.44
N ASP A 47 21.06 9.98 6.44
CA ASP A 47 22.37 10.57 6.75
C ASP A 47 22.57 10.92 8.23
N GLY A 48 21.65 10.51 9.12
CA GLY A 48 21.74 10.70 10.56
C GLY A 48 21.61 12.14 11.05
N LYS A 49 21.34 13.11 10.16
CA LYS A 49 21.15 14.51 10.54
C LYS A 49 19.85 14.69 11.33
N ILE A 50 19.85 15.68 12.23
CA ILE A 50 18.65 16.06 13.00
C ILE A 50 17.55 16.44 12.02
N ARG A 51 16.39 15.78 12.14
CA ARG A 51 15.19 16.03 11.33
C ARG A 51 14.12 16.70 12.17
N ILE A 52 13.25 17.45 11.50
CA ILE A 52 12.00 17.94 12.10
C ILE A 52 11.11 16.72 12.33
N GLN A 53 10.81 16.41 13.59
CA GLN A 53 10.15 15.17 14.00
C GLN A 53 8.81 14.92 13.29
N GLY A 54 8.07 15.99 12.96
CA GLY A 54 6.81 15.88 12.21
C GLY A 54 6.99 15.49 10.74
N ASN A 55 8.14 15.82 10.14
CA ASN A 55 8.39 15.60 8.71
C ASN A 55 9.27 14.37 8.45
N SER A 56 10.01 13.88 9.45
CA SER A 56 10.89 12.71 9.28
C SER A 56 10.13 11.45 8.89
N GLY A 57 8.85 11.32 9.26
CA GLY A 57 8.00 10.21 8.85
C GLY A 57 7.53 10.26 7.38
N LEU A 58 7.80 11.35 6.67
CA LEU A 58 7.45 11.55 5.26
C LEU A 58 8.63 11.34 4.31
N GLU A 59 9.81 11.03 4.86
CA GLU A 59 11.02 10.77 4.11
C GLU A 59 11.13 9.27 3.76
N VAL A 60 11.50 8.97 2.53
CA VAL A 60 11.88 7.63 2.09
C VAL A 60 13.33 7.63 1.59
N THR A 61 14.04 6.51 1.73
CA THR A 61 15.39 6.42 1.18
C THR A 61 15.36 6.08 -0.32
N PRO A 62 16.40 6.42 -1.09
CA PRO A 62 16.52 6.01 -2.49
C PRO A 62 16.41 4.48 -2.67
N GLU A 63 17.03 3.71 -1.79
CA GLU A 63 17.02 2.24 -1.84
C GLU A 63 15.63 1.67 -1.55
N TYR A 64 14.87 2.32 -0.66
CA TYR A 64 13.49 1.94 -0.40
C TYR A 64 12.61 2.22 -1.63
N LEU A 65 12.73 3.42 -2.22
CA LEU A 65 12.00 3.77 -3.43
C LEU A 65 12.29 2.81 -4.58
N GLU A 66 13.57 2.49 -4.82
CA GLU A 66 13.97 1.53 -5.85
C GLU A 66 13.32 0.15 -5.60
N LYS A 67 13.38 -0.36 -4.37
CA LYS A 67 12.71 -1.63 -4.02
C LYS A 67 11.20 -1.58 -4.23
N SER A 68 10.55 -0.46 -3.91
CA SER A 68 9.13 -0.26 -4.17
C SER A 68 8.81 -0.31 -5.67
N ILE A 69 9.59 0.38 -6.51
CA ILE A 69 9.42 0.36 -7.96
C ILE A 69 9.59 -1.07 -8.50
N GLN A 70 10.69 -1.75 -8.12
CA GLN A 70 10.95 -3.14 -8.54
C GLN A 70 9.85 -4.11 -8.11
N TYR A 71 9.32 -3.94 -6.89
CA TYR A 71 8.19 -4.71 -6.40
C TYR A 71 6.94 -4.50 -7.27
N LEU A 72 6.60 -3.25 -7.59
CA LEU A 72 5.41 -2.92 -8.39
C LEU A 72 5.54 -3.40 -9.84
N MET A 73 6.73 -3.32 -10.43
CA MET A 73 7.03 -3.92 -11.73
C MET A 73 6.83 -5.44 -11.71
N LYS A 74 7.32 -6.12 -10.66
CA LYS A 74 7.15 -7.57 -10.49
C LYS A 74 5.69 -7.97 -10.31
N GLU A 75 4.89 -7.16 -9.63
CA GLU A 75 3.44 -7.37 -9.47
C GLU A 75 2.63 -6.95 -10.72
N ASN A 76 3.30 -6.62 -11.83
CA ASN A 76 2.71 -6.28 -13.12
C ASN A 76 1.81 -5.03 -13.09
N TYR A 77 2.19 -4.03 -12.29
CA TYR A 77 1.59 -2.69 -12.38
C TYR A 77 2.04 -1.97 -13.64
N GLU A 78 1.15 -1.15 -14.17
CA GLU A 78 1.43 -0.24 -15.28
C GLU A 78 1.67 1.16 -14.76
N PHE A 79 2.87 1.70 -14.97
CA PHE A 79 3.20 3.07 -14.60
C PHE A 79 2.66 4.03 -15.65
N ILE A 80 1.75 4.92 -15.26
CA ILE A 80 1.13 5.87 -16.19
C ILE A 80 1.41 7.31 -15.78
N SER A 81 1.24 8.26 -16.72
CA SER A 81 1.21 9.68 -16.35
C SER A 81 -0.10 10.01 -15.65
N LEU A 82 -0.07 10.95 -14.71
CA LEU A 82 -1.29 11.51 -14.12
C LEU A 82 -2.23 12.09 -15.19
N ASP A 83 -1.68 12.63 -16.29
CA ASP A 83 -2.46 13.19 -17.40
C ASP A 83 -3.33 12.14 -18.09
N THR A 84 -2.92 10.87 -18.07
CA THR A 84 -3.61 9.74 -18.71
C THR A 84 -4.58 9.01 -17.79
N VAL A 85 -4.66 9.40 -16.50
CA VAL A 85 -5.53 8.72 -15.52
C VAL A 85 -7.00 8.85 -15.91
N TYR A 86 -7.41 9.99 -16.46
CA TYR A 86 -8.80 10.18 -16.92
C TYR A 86 -9.16 9.17 -18.00
N ASP A 87 -8.35 9.06 -19.04
CA ASP A 87 -8.59 8.10 -20.14
C ASP A 87 -8.61 6.66 -19.61
N ARG A 88 -7.69 6.33 -18.70
CA ARG A 88 -7.60 5.01 -18.07
C ARG A 88 -8.82 4.64 -17.22
N LEU A 89 -9.52 5.62 -16.65
CA LEU A 89 -10.78 5.41 -15.90
C LEU A 89 -11.97 5.15 -16.83
N GLN A 90 -11.90 5.60 -18.07
CA GLN A 90 -12.95 5.45 -19.08
C GLN A 90 -12.81 4.15 -19.89
N GLU A 91 -11.62 3.54 -19.92
CA GLU A 91 -11.39 2.24 -20.55
C GLU A 91 -12.16 1.14 -19.82
N GLU A 92 -13.00 0.38 -20.55
CA GLU A 92 -13.83 -0.65 -19.91
C GLU A 92 -13.00 -1.83 -19.36
N HIS A 93 -11.79 -2.09 -19.87
CA HIS A 93 -11.02 -3.26 -19.49
C HIS A 93 -9.50 -3.08 -19.64
N SER A 94 -8.80 -2.88 -18.53
CA SER A 94 -7.36 -3.13 -18.44
C SER A 94 -7.08 -4.29 -17.49
N ASN A 95 -6.30 -5.27 -17.96
CA ASN A 95 -5.90 -6.44 -17.17
C ASN A 95 -4.81 -6.12 -16.14
N ARG A 96 -4.29 -4.89 -16.12
CA ARG A 96 -3.26 -4.43 -15.18
C ARG A 96 -3.78 -3.30 -14.33
N LYS A 97 -3.38 -3.29 -13.06
CA LYS A 97 -3.59 -2.12 -12.21
C LYS A 97 -2.61 -1.03 -12.59
N PHE A 98 -3.09 0.21 -12.68
CA PHE A 98 -2.18 1.32 -12.90
C PHE A 98 -1.55 1.80 -11.59
N LEU A 99 -0.38 2.40 -11.71
CA LEU A 99 0.31 3.17 -10.68
C LEU A 99 0.54 4.61 -11.19
#